data_AF-A0A968TNF3-F1
#
_entry.id   AF-A0A968TNF3-F1
#
_cell.length_a   1.000
_cell.length_b   1.000
_cell.length_c   1.000
_cell.angle_alpha   90.00
_cell.angle_beta   90.00
_cell.angle_gamma   90.00
#
_symmetry.space_group_name_H-M   'P 1'
#
loop_
_entity.id
_entity.type
_entity.pdbx_description
1 polymer ?
#
loop_
_entity_poly.entity_id
_entity_poly.type
_entity_poly.pdbx_seq_one_letter_code
_entity_poly.pdbx_strand_id
1 'polypeptide(L)'
;MADYQSNLGEIQVRRQAEADAVRALSLAQDQTRSLLATTSDRTSIADLNRTRGQLQGIVDSLSRIQPGTTAYAEAQTLLQQANNKIDQLQ
;
A
#
# COMPACT_ATOMS: atom_id res chain seq x y z
N MET A 1 -20.74 26.74 -20.27
CA MET A 1 -21.07 25.29 -20.24
C MET A 1 -19.84 24.40 -20.36
N ALA A 2 -18.82 24.80 -21.13
CA ALA A 2 -17.54 24.07 -21.23
C ALA A 2 -16.83 23.89 -19.88
N ASP A 3 -16.83 24.92 -19.01
CA ASP A 3 -16.19 24.83 -17.69
C ASP A 3 -16.85 23.79 -16.78
N TYR A 4 -18.17 23.62 -16.89
CA TYR A 4 -18.91 22.65 -16.08
C TYR A 4 -18.58 21.22 -16.48
N GLN A 5 -18.42 20.94 -17.78
CA GLN A 5 -18.01 19.62 -18.28
C GLN A 5 -16.56 19.30 -17.91
N SER A 6 -15.66 20.30 -17.95
CA SER A 6 -14.27 20.18 -17.50
C SER A 6 -14.20 19.85 -16.00
N ASN A 7 -14.95 20.59 -15.17
CA ASN A 7 -15.03 20.36 -13.73
C ASN A 7 -15.59 18.97 -13.41
N LEU A 8 -16.57 18.48 -14.18
CA LEU A 8 -17.15 17.15 -13.99
C LEU A 8 -16.13 16.04 -14.28
N GLY A 9 -15.38 16.17 -15.39
CA GLY A 9 -14.34 15.22 -15.76
C GLY A 9 -13.22 15.16 -14.72
N GLU A 10 -12.77 16.31 -14.23
CA GLU A 10 -11.76 16.38 -13.17
C GLU A 10 -12.25 15.73 -11.86
N ILE A 11 -13.50 15.99 -11.46
CA ILE A 11 -14.10 15.37 -10.26
C ILE A 11 -14.16 13.84 -10.42
N GLN A 12 -14.52 13.33 -11.60
CA GLN A 12 -14.57 11.88 -11.86
C GLN A 12 -13.18 11.23 -11.74
N VAL A 13 -12.15 11.85 -12.33
CA VAL A 13 -10.76 11.37 -12.23
C VAL A 13 -10.30 11.34 -10.78
N ARG A 14 -10.55 12.41 -10.01
CA ARG A 14 -10.19 12.48 -8.59
C ARG A 14 -10.91 11.42 -7.75
N ARG A 15 -12.20 11.17 -8.01
CA ARG A 15 -12.95 10.11 -7.31
C ARG A 15 -12.42 8.73 -7.63
N GLN A 16 -12.02 8.47 -8.88
CA GLN A 16 -11.44 7.19 -9.26
C GLN A 16 -10.09 6.97 -8.57
N ALA A 17 -9.21 7.99 -8.59
CA ALA A 17 -7.93 7.94 -7.90
C ALA A 17 -8.09 7.68 -6.39
N GLU A 18 -9.08 8.32 -5.76
CA GLU A 18 -9.40 8.08 -4.34
C GLU A 18 -9.87 6.64 -4.10
N ALA A 19 -10.78 6.12 -4.93
CA ALA A 19 -11.26 4.75 -4.81
C ALA A 19 -10.15 3.71 -5.04
N ASP A 20 -9.22 3.99 -5.95
CA ASP A 20 -8.05 3.16 -6.20
C ASP A 20 -7.09 3.17 -5.00
N ALA A 21 -6.87 4.36 -4.43
CA ALA A 21 -6.01 4.55 -3.27
C ALA A 21 -6.54 3.82 -2.04
N VAL A 22 -7.84 3.94 -1.74
CA VAL A 22 -8.48 3.23 -0.63
C VAL A 22 -8.39 1.71 -0.81
N ARG A 23 -8.61 1.21 -2.03
CA ARG A 23 -8.48 -0.23 -2.33
C ARG A 23 -7.05 -0.72 -2.16
N ALA A 24 -6.06 0.02 -2.66
CA ALA A 24 -4.66 -0.33 -2.51
C ALA A 24 -4.23 -0.33 -1.04
N LEU A 25 -4.67 0.66 -0.25
CA LEU A 25 -4.39 0.73 1.17
C LEU A 25 -5.02 -0.45 1.94
N SER A 26 -6.28 -0.78 1.66
CA SER A 26 -6.95 -1.92 2.28
C SER A 26 -6.22 -3.23 1.96
N LEU A 27 -5.81 -3.43 0.71
CA LEU A 27 -5.05 -4.61 0.30
C LEU A 27 -3.73 -4.72 1.06
N ALA A 28 -2.99 -3.61 1.16
CA ALA A 28 -1.73 -3.56 1.90
C ALA A 28 -1.92 -3.88 3.39
N GLN A 29 -2.98 -3.36 4.01
CA GLN A 29 -3.33 -3.68 5.40
C GLN A 29 -3.66 -5.17 5.57
N ASP A 30 -4.43 -5.77 4.66
CA ASP A 30 -4.78 -7.20 4.73
C ASP A 30 -3.57 -8.11 4.53
N GLN A 31 -2.69 -7.78 3.59
CA GLN A 31 -1.41 -8.46 3.41
C GLN A 31 -0.54 -8.38 4.66
N THR A 32 -0.51 -7.21 5.31
CA THR A 32 0.23 -7.00 6.56
C THR A 32 -0.33 -7.87 7.69
N ARG A 33 -1.66 -7.92 7.85
CA ARG A 33 -2.34 -8.80 8.83
C ARG A 33 -2.04 -10.27 8.57
N SER A 34 -2.10 -10.69 7.30
CA SER A 34 -1.76 -12.06 6.92
C SER A 34 -0.31 -12.39 7.27
N LEU A 35 0.62 -11.46 7.03
CA LEU A 35 2.03 -11.66 7.35
C LEU A 35 2.27 -11.84 8.86
N LEU A 36 1.65 -10.98 9.67
CA LEU A 36 1.68 -11.06 11.13
C LEU A 36 1.13 -12.39 11.64
N ALA A 37 0.03 -12.88 11.06
CA ALA A 37 -0.56 -14.17 11.44
C ALA A 37 0.34 -15.38 11.09
N THR A 38 1.18 -15.26 10.06
CA THR A 38 2.07 -16.35 9.60
C THR A 38 3.48 -16.31 10.19
N THR A 39 3.88 -15.21 10.84
CA THR A 39 5.22 -15.08 11.43
C THR A 39 5.25 -15.77 12.79
N SER A 40 5.90 -16.93 12.90
CA SER A 40 6.17 -17.61 14.17
C SER A 40 7.58 -17.31 14.69
N ASP A 41 7.79 -17.35 16.00
CA ASP A 41 9.07 -17.03 16.69
C ASP A 41 10.28 -17.91 16.30
N ARG A 42 10.07 -18.99 15.52
CA ARG A 42 11.14 -19.84 14.97
C ARG A 42 11.26 -19.64 13.46
N THR A 43 11.84 -18.52 13.06
CA THR A 43 11.93 -18.12 11.65
C THR A 43 13.11 -18.83 10.98
N SER A 44 12.83 -19.73 10.03
CA SER A 44 13.87 -20.28 9.15
C SER A 44 14.28 -19.26 8.08
N ILE A 45 15.43 -19.45 7.42
CA ILE A 45 15.86 -18.61 6.28
C ILE A 45 14.79 -18.59 5.17
N ALA A 46 14.09 -19.71 4.95
CA ALA A 46 13.01 -19.79 3.98
C ALA A 46 11.81 -18.89 4.37
N ASP A 47 11.51 -18.78 5.66
CA ASP A 47 10.44 -17.92 6.17
C ASP A 47 10.82 -16.43 6.10
N LEU A 48 12.10 -16.09 6.29
CA LEU A 48 12.62 -14.73 6.10
C LEU A 48 12.48 -14.29 4.64
N ASN A 49 12.84 -15.16 3.69
CA ASN A 49 12.71 -14.87 2.25
C ASN A 49 11.24 -14.73 1.83
N ARG A 50 10.34 -15.60 2.34
CA ARG A 50 8.90 -15.47 2.11
C ARG A 50 8.37 -14.14 2.65
N THR A 51 8.74 -13.80 3.89
CA THR A 51 8.38 -12.55 4.55
C THR A 51 8.83 -11.34 3.73
N ARG A 52 10.08 -11.35 3.23
CA ARG A 52 10.60 -10.29 2.37
C ARG A 52 9.79 -10.12 1.09
N GLY A 53 9.44 -11.21 0.41
CA GLY A 53 8.61 -11.15 -0.80
C GLY A 53 7.21 -10.61 -0.53
N GLN A 54 6.60 -10.97 0.60
CA GLN A 54 5.30 -10.42 1.01
C GLN A 54 5.39 -8.92 1.32
N LEU A 55 6.45 -8.48 2.01
CA LEU A 55 6.69 -7.06 2.28
C LEU A 55 6.93 -6.25 0.99
N GLN A 56 7.63 -6.81 0.01
CA GLN A 56 7.78 -6.17 -1.31
C GLN A 56 6.44 -5.98 -2.03
N GLY A 57 5.55 -6.98 -1.98
CA GLY A 57 4.20 -6.83 -2.54
C GLY A 57 3.36 -5.73 -1.86
N ILE A 58 3.55 -5.54 -0.55
CA ILE A 58 2.94 -4.44 0.20
C ILE A 58 3.50 -3.09 -0.29
N VAL A 59 4.83 -2.98 -0.42
CA VAL A 59 5.50 -1.77 -0.94
C VAL A 59 5.01 -1.42 -2.35
N ASP A 60 4.90 -2.41 -3.23
CA ASP A 60 4.41 -2.23 -4.60
C ASP A 60 2.97 -1.72 -4.63
N SER A 61 2.12 -2.18 -3.71
CA SER A 61 0.73 -1.74 -3.61
C SER A 61 0.64 -0.29 -3.09
N LEU A 62 1.42 0.03 -2.05
CA LEU A 62 1.42 1.35 -1.42
C LEU A 62 2.04 2.43 -2.32
N SER A 63 3.07 2.09 -3.11
CA SER A 63 3.75 3.04 -4.01
C SER A 63 2.86 3.56 -5.15
N ARG A 64 1.76 2.87 -5.47
CA ARG A 64 0.78 3.28 -6.49
C ARG A 64 -0.20 4.32 -6.00
N ILE A 65 -0.26 4.57 -4.69
CA ILE A 65 -1.18 5.53 -4.09
C ILE A 65 -0.70 6.95 -4.41
N GLN A 66 -1.52 7.71 -5.12
CA GLN A 66 -1.15 9.02 -5.63
C GLN A 66 -1.23 10.11 -4.55
N PRO A 67 -0.34 11.12 -4.60
CA PRO A 67 -0.48 12.32 -3.79
C PRO A 67 -1.83 13.01 -4.03
N GLY A 68 -2.41 13.58 -2.98
CA GLY A 68 -3.71 14.26 -3.05
C GLY A 68 -4.92 13.35 -2.84
N THR A 69 -4.71 12.04 -2.68
CA THR A 69 -5.72 11.11 -2.14
C THR A 69 -5.71 11.13 -0.61
N THR A 70 -6.82 10.76 0.03
CA THR A 70 -6.91 10.78 1.50
C THR A 70 -6.06 9.68 2.15
N ALA A 71 -5.87 8.55 1.45
CA ALA A 71 -5.06 7.42 1.89
C ALA A 71 -3.53 7.66 1.80
N TYR A 72 -3.09 8.72 1.13
CA TYR A 72 -1.67 8.94 0.82
C TYR A 72 -0.76 9.02 2.05
N ALA A 73 -1.17 9.78 3.08
CA ALA A 73 -0.35 9.98 4.28
C ALA A 73 -0.14 8.66 5.06
N GLU A 74 -1.20 7.86 5.17
CA GLU A 74 -1.12 6.55 5.80
C GLU A 74 -0.29 5.58 4.95
N ALA A 75 -0.48 5.60 3.63
CA ALA A 75 0.29 4.78 2.70
C ALA A 75 1.79 5.03 2.80
N GLN A 76 2.22 6.30 2.89
CA GLN A 76 3.63 6.63 3.09
C GLN A 76 4.19 6.10 4.41
N THR A 77 3.39 6.20 5.48
CA THR A 77 3.79 5.68 6.80
C THR A 77 4.01 4.18 6.75
N LEU A 78 3.06 3.44 6.17
CA LEU A 78 3.16 1.99 6.01
C LEU A 78 4.30 1.59 5.07
N LEU A 79 4.54 2.37 4.00
CA LEU A 79 5.64 2.12 3.06
C LEU A 79 6.99 2.25 3.77
N GLN A 80 7.16 3.27 4.62
CA GLN A 80 8.37 3.42 5.43
C GLN A 80 8.54 2.24 6.40
N GLN A 81 7.48 1.82 7.09
CA GLN A 81 7.52 0.69 8.00
C GLN A 81 7.88 -0.63 7.29
N ALA A 82 7.28 -0.89 6.12
CA ALA A 82 7.56 -2.08 5.33
C ALA A 82 9.02 -2.12 4.86
N ASN A 83 9.55 -1.01 4.36
CA ASN A 83 10.96 -0.91 3.96
C ASN A 83 11.90 -1.13 5.15
N ASN A 84 11.65 -0.47 6.28
CA ASN A 84 12.44 -0.68 7.50
C ASN A 84 12.45 -2.15 7.93
N LYS A 85 11.32 -2.86 7.77
CA LYS A 85 11.24 -4.28 8.09
C LYS A 85 12.02 -5.13 7.11
N ILE A 86 12.00 -4.82 5.81
CA ILE A 86 12.81 -5.52 4.79
C ILE A 86 14.30 -5.40 5.10
N ASP A 87 14.74 -4.21 5.53
CA ASP A 87 16.13 -3.93 5.89
C ASP A 87 16.57 -4.68 7.14
N GLN A 88 15.68 -4.83 8.14
CA GLN A 88 15.95 -5.66 9.33
C GLN A 88 16.09 -7.16 9.03
N LEU A 89 15.60 -7.62 7.88
CA LEU A 89 15.68 -9.00 7.44
C LEU A 89 16.91 -9.25 6.54
N GLN A 90 17.76 -8.23 6.29
CA GLN A 90 18.99 -8.34 5.48
C GLN A 90 20.11 -9.02 6.27
#